data_AF-A0A852K6N4-F1
#
_entry.id   AF-A0A852K6N4-F1
#
_cell.length_a   1.000
_cell.length_b   1.000
_cell.length_c   1.000
_cell.angle_alpha   90.00
_cell.angle_beta   90.00
_cell.angle_gamma   90.00
#
_symmetry.space_group_name_H-M   'P 1'
#
loop_
_entity.id
_entity.type
_entity.pdbx_description
1 polymer ?
#
loop_
_entity_poly.entity_id
_entity_poly.type
_entity_poly.pdbx_seq_one_letter_code
_entity_poly.pdbx_strand_id
1 'polypeptide(L)'
;LFKVHQALEKALVAAVLCRRGAFAGHRGLMGMARMLEAEEPELRGLVLDVQWLCDCGVDGKATQYPSYHPFPMTPSEAFPSVDEEEVLKRAQKVLVTLKDHVGRK
;
A
#
# COMPACT_ATOMS: atom_id res chain seq x y z
N LEU A 1 11.11 -0.97 1.22
CA LEU A 1 9.86 -0.21 1.53
C LEU A 1 9.27 0.60 0.36
N PHE A 2 9.98 1.56 -0.25
CA PHE A 2 9.41 2.40 -1.34
C PHE A 2 8.82 1.61 -2.52
N LYS A 3 9.53 0.57 -2.99
CA LYS A 3 9.03 -0.28 -4.09
C LYS A 3 7.73 -1.00 -3.73
N VAL A 4 7.57 -1.40 -2.47
CA VAL A 4 6.32 -1.98 -1.96
C VAL A 4 5.19 -0.96 -2.01
N HIS A 5 5.43 0.28 -1.53
CA HIS A 5 4.46 1.38 -1.67
C HIS A 5 4.03 1.55 -3.13
N GLN A 6 5.00 1.64 -4.04
CA GLN A 6 4.76 1.83 -5.47
C GLN A 6 3.99 0.68 -6.13
N ALA A 7 4.20 -0.57 -5.68
CA ALA A 7 3.47 -1.72 -6.17
C ALA A 7 2.02 -1.72 -5.67
N LEU A 8 1.82 -1.49 -4.37
CA LEU A 8 0.50 -1.40 -3.75
C LEU A 8 -0.34 -0.28 -4.35
N GLU A 9 0.26 0.91 -4.52
CA GLU A 9 -0.41 2.07 -5.11
C GLU A 9 -0.95 1.75 -6.50
N LYS A 10 -0.13 1.17 -7.38
CA LYS A 10 -0.56 0.80 -8.74
C LYS A 10 -1.64 -0.28 -8.73
N ALA A 11 -1.52 -1.29 -7.87
CA ALA A 11 -2.51 -2.35 -7.76
C ALA A 11 -3.85 -1.84 -7.23
N LEU A 12 -3.84 -0.96 -6.23
CA LEU A 12 -5.05 -0.32 -5.70
C LEU A 12 -5.69 0.60 -6.74
N VAL A 13 -4.91 1.40 -7.47
CA VAL A 13 -5.41 2.22 -8.58
C VAL A 13 -6.07 1.35 -9.65
N ALA A 14 -5.44 0.23 -10.03
CA ALA A 14 -6.02 -0.72 -10.98
C ALA A 14 -7.36 -1.28 -10.47
N ALA A 15 -7.43 -1.72 -9.21
CA ALA A 15 -8.68 -2.21 -8.62
C ALA A 15 -9.78 -1.15 -8.59
N VAL A 16 -9.46 0.11 -8.24
CA VAL A 16 -10.41 1.23 -8.26
C VAL A 16 -10.89 1.52 -9.69
N LEU A 17 -10.00 1.51 -10.68
CA LEU A 17 -10.34 1.69 -12.09
C LEU A 17 -11.27 0.58 -12.58
N CYS A 18 -10.96 -0.69 -12.28
CA CYS A 18 -11.81 -1.83 -12.64
C CYS A 18 -13.20 -1.75 -12.00
N ARG A 19 -13.31 -1.23 -10.77
CA ARG A 19 -14.60 -1.08 -10.08
C ARG A 19 -15.42 0.11 -10.61
N ARG A 20 -14.83 1.29 -10.71
CA ARG A 20 -15.56 2.54 -10.94
C ARG A 20 -15.48 3.08 -12.37
N GLY A 21 -14.64 2.48 -13.23
CA GLY A 21 -14.36 2.95 -14.59
C GLY A 21 -13.55 4.25 -14.66
N ALA A 22 -13.29 4.91 -13.53
CA ALA A 22 -12.51 6.14 -13.44
C ALA A 22 -11.82 6.27 -12.07
N PHE A 23 -10.66 6.94 -12.06
CA PHE A 23 -9.90 7.25 -10.86
C PHE A 23 -9.85 8.78 -10.64
N ALA A 24 -10.60 9.26 -9.65
CA ALA A 24 -10.78 10.69 -9.38
C ALA A 24 -9.64 11.31 -8.54
N GLY A 25 -8.40 11.11 -8.96
CA GLY A 25 -7.22 11.73 -8.35
C GLY A 25 -6.66 10.98 -7.13
N HIS A 26 -5.64 11.57 -6.53
CA HIS A 26 -4.77 10.90 -5.56
C HIS A 26 -5.49 10.61 -4.25
N ARG A 27 -5.74 9.33 -3.99
CA ARG A 27 -6.13 8.79 -2.69
C ARG A 27 -4.93 7.98 -2.21
N GLY A 28 -4.34 8.34 -1.08
CA GLY A 28 -3.23 7.53 -0.51
C GLY A 28 -3.67 6.08 -0.26
N LEU A 29 -2.72 5.18 -0.02
CA LEU A 29 -2.97 3.72 0.10
C LEU A 29 -4.20 3.40 0.97
N MET A 30 -4.26 3.98 2.17
CA MET A 30 -5.38 3.77 3.11
C MET A 30 -6.72 4.29 2.59
N GLY A 31 -6.72 5.39 1.84
CA GLY A 31 -7.94 5.94 1.25
C GLY A 31 -8.52 5.03 0.17
N MET A 32 -7.66 4.41 -0.65
CA MET A 32 -8.08 3.42 -1.64
C MET A 32 -8.50 2.10 -0.98
N ALA A 33 -7.74 1.61 0.00
CA ALA A 33 -8.04 0.36 0.71
C ALA A 33 -9.41 0.40 1.42
N ARG A 34 -9.71 1.49 2.14
CA ARG A 34 -11.01 1.65 2.85
C ARG A 34 -12.19 1.67 1.89
N MET A 35 -12.05 2.37 0.77
CA MET A 35 -13.09 2.45 -0.26
C MET A 35 -13.33 1.08 -0.89
N LEU A 36 -12.26 0.37 -1.28
CA LEU A 36 -12.37 -0.95 -1.89
C LEU A 36 -12.97 -1.98 -0.94
N GLU A 37 -12.50 -2.06 0.30
CA GLU A 37 -13.05 -3.01 1.29
C GLU A 37 -14.53 -2.73 1.63
N ALA A 38 -14.95 -1.46 1.64
CA ALA A 38 -16.36 -1.10 1.87
C ALA A 38 -17.28 -1.50 0.71
N GLU A 39 -16.77 -1.51 -0.52
CA GLU A 39 -17.56 -1.77 -1.74
C GLU A 39 -17.49 -3.21 -2.24
N GLU A 40 -16.47 -3.96 -1.82
CA GLU A 40 -16.14 -5.29 -2.32
C GLU A 40 -15.94 -6.26 -1.15
N PRO A 41 -16.97 -7.04 -0.77
CA PRO A 41 -16.92 -7.93 0.39
C PRO A 41 -15.78 -8.96 0.37
N GLU A 42 -15.32 -9.34 -0.84
CA GLU A 42 -14.20 -10.28 -1.02
C GLU A 42 -12.82 -9.67 -0.70
N LEU A 43 -12.73 -8.34 -0.54
CA LEU A 43 -11.54 -7.62 -0.12
C LEU A 43 -11.51 -7.37 1.40
N ARG A 44 -12.33 -8.09 2.17
CA ARG A 44 -12.31 -8.00 3.64
C ARG A 44 -10.91 -8.28 4.19
N GLY A 45 -10.44 -7.40 5.08
CA GLY A 45 -9.10 -7.42 5.65
C GLY A 45 -8.05 -6.62 4.87
N LEU A 46 -8.39 -6.05 3.70
CA LEU A 46 -7.47 -5.25 2.91
C LEU A 46 -6.96 -4.03 3.69
N VAL A 47 -7.83 -3.33 4.41
CA VAL A 47 -7.46 -2.18 5.24
C VAL A 47 -6.48 -2.59 6.33
N LEU A 48 -6.70 -3.74 6.97
CA LEU A 48 -5.80 -4.24 8.01
C LEU A 48 -4.41 -4.59 7.45
N ASP A 49 -4.36 -5.25 6.30
CA ASP A 49 -3.09 -5.61 5.66
C ASP A 49 -2.32 -4.37 5.17
N VAL A 50 -3.01 -3.40 4.57
CA VAL A 50 -2.39 -2.14 4.11
C VAL A 50 -1.95 -1.27 5.29
N GLN A 51 -2.75 -1.19 6.36
CA GLN A 51 -2.37 -0.45 7.57
C GLN A 51 -1.10 -1.03 8.20
N TRP A 52 -1.03 -2.35 8.33
CA TRP A 52 0.16 -3.02 8.86
C TRP A 52 1.41 -2.69 8.04
N LEU A 53 1.31 -2.69 6.70
CA LEU A 53 2.41 -2.30 5.81
C LEU A 53 2.84 -0.84 6.04
N CYS A 54 1.88 0.08 6.20
CA CYS A 54 2.17 1.47 6.56
C CYS A 54 2.85 1.60 7.93
N ASP A 55 2.42 0.81 8.92
CA ASP A 55 3.01 0.80 10.27
C ASP A 55 4.47 0.28 10.24
N CYS A 56 4.82 -0.57 9.28
CA CYS A 56 6.20 -0.96 8.98
C CYS A 56 7.01 0.09 8.21
N GLY A 57 6.46 1.28 7.97
CA GLY A 57 7.15 2.38 7.28
C GLY A 57 7.03 2.37 5.76
N VAL A 58 6.12 1.58 5.18
CA VAL A 58 5.79 1.68 3.75
C VAL A 58 5.11 3.01 3.47
N ASP A 59 5.86 3.96 2.94
CA ASP A 59 5.38 5.30 2.62
C ASP A 59 6.04 5.86 1.35
N GLY A 60 5.32 6.70 0.60
CA GLY A 60 5.79 7.29 -0.66
C GLY A 60 6.80 8.44 -0.50
N LYS A 61 6.92 9.02 0.70
CA LYS A 61 7.76 10.18 0.99
C LYS A 61 8.82 9.89 2.05
N ALA A 62 8.45 9.34 3.19
CA ALA A 62 9.37 9.02 4.28
C ALA A 62 10.46 8.05 3.83
N THR A 63 10.16 7.12 2.93
CA THR A 63 11.17 6.20 2.39
C THR A 63 12.15 6.85 1.40
N GLN A 64 11.98 8.14 1.04
CA GLN A 64 12.74 8.81 -0.03
C GLN A 64 13.41 10.12 0.39
N TYR A 65 12.79 10.88 1.30
CA TYR A 65 13.21 12.26 1.56
C TYR A 65 13.61 12.48 3.03
N PRO A 66 14.81 13.01 3.32
CA PRO A 66 15.23 13.34 4.69
C PRO A 66 14.32 14.35 5.40
N SER A 67 13.65 15.24 4.67
CA SER A 67 12.74 16.24 5.24
C SER A 67 11.50 15.66 5.92
N TYR A 68 11.26 14.35 5.78
CA TYR A 68 10.17 13.62 6.43
C TYR A 68 10.64 12.90 7.71
N HIS A 69 11.88 13.15 8.15
CA HIS A 69 12.47 12.58 9.37
C HIS A 69 13.06 13.68 10.26
N PRO A 70 13.23 13.42 11.56
CA PRO A 70 13.94 14.34 12.45
C PRO A 70 15.40 14.52 12.02
N PHE A 71 15.88 15.76 11.89
CA PHE A 71 17.30 16.01 11.62
C PHE A 71 18.18 15.43 12.76
N PRO A 72 19.31 14.76 12.47
CA PRO A 72 19.98 14.61 11.16
C PRO A 72 19.64 13.31 10.39
N MET A 73 18.56 12.62 10.74
CA MET A 73 18.22 11.30 10.20
C MET A 73 17.94 11.32 8.70
N THR A 74 18.42 10.28 8.02
CA THR A 74 18.15 10.00 6.60
C THR A 74 17.20 8.81 6.43
N PRO A 75 16.53 8.65 5.27
CA PRO A 75 15.66 7.50 5.02
C PRO A 75 16.34 6.13 5.15
N SER A 76 17.65 6.03 4.92
CA SER A 76 18.41 4.79 5.12
C SER A 76 18.54 4.37 6.58
N GLU A 77 18.40 5.31 7.52
CA GLU A 77 18.53 5.07 8.96
C GLU A 77 17.17 4.95 9.66
N ALA A 78 16.08 5.30 8.98
CA ALA A 78 14.76 5.46 9.56
C ALA A 78 13.99 4.15 9.81
N PHE A 79 14.47 3.02 9.27
CA PHE A 79 13.75 1.73 9.30
C PHE A 79 14.61 0.53 9.74
N PRO A 80 15.42 0.63 10.83
CA PRO A 80 16.44 -0.37 11.16
C PRO A 80 15.85 -1.68 11.71
N SER A 81 14.62 -1.65 12.24
CA SER A 81 13.96 -2.79 12.88
C SER A 81 12.92 -3.47 11.99
N VAL A 82 12.85 -3.09 10.70
CA VAL A 82 11.86 -3.64 9.78
C VAL A 82 12.32 -5.02 9.29
N ASP A 83 11.47 -6.01 9.49
CA ASP A 83 11.62 -7.31 8.83
C ASP A 83 11.18 -7.19 7.36
N GLU A 84 12.15 -7.02 6.46
CA GLU A 84 11.87 -6.84 5.03
C GLU A 84 11.20 -8.07 4.40
N GLU A 85 11.49 -9.27 4.89
CA GLU A 85 10.91 -10.51 4.37
C GLU A 85 9.41 -10.59 4.69
N GLU A 86 9.04 -10.31 5.95
CA GLU A 86 7.63 -10.29 6.35
C GLU A 86 6.86 -9.17 5.63
N VAL A 87 7.50 -8.00 5.42
CA VAL A 87 6.92 -6.93 4.60
C VAL A 87 6.66 -7.40 3.16
N LEU A 88 7.62 -8.09 2.53
CA LEU A 88 7.45 -8.61 1.18
C LEU A 88 6.35 -9.68 1.11
N LYS A 89 6.29 -10.58 2.08
CA LYS A 89 5.27 -11.63 2.16
C LYS A 89 3.87 -11.03 2.33
N ARG A 90 3.72 -10.02 3.21
CA ARG A 90 2.44 -9.34 3.42
C ARG A 90 2.04 -8.53 2.18
N ALA A 91 2.98 -7.83 1.55
CA ALA A 91 2.73 -7.12 0.29
C ALA A 91 2.31 -8.09 -0.82
N GLN A 92 2.97 -9.24 -0.96
CA GLN A 92 2.62 -10.26 -1.93
C GLN A 92 1.19 -10.77 -1.72
N LYS A 93 0.78 -11.03 -0.48
CA LYS A 93 -0.60 -11.40 -0.14
C LYS A 93 -1.58 -10.36 -0.67
N VAL A 94 -1.37 -9.07 -0.37
CA VAL A 94 -2.24 -7.98 -0.84
C VAL A 94 -2.28 -7.91 -2.37
N LEU A 95 -1.12 -8.01 -3.03
CA LEU A 95 -1.04 -7.96 -4.49
C LEU A 95 -1.76 -9.13 -5.15
N VAL A 96 -1.67 -10.35 -4.58
CA VAL A 96 -2.42 -11.52 -5.07
C VAL A 96 -3.92 -11.30 -4.90
N THR A 97 -4.37 -10.86 -3.73
CA THR A 97 -5.78 -10.57 -3.47
C THR A 97 -6.34 -9.54 -4.44
N LEU A 98 -5.63 -8.43 -4.68
CA LEU A 98 -6.05 -7.40 -5.64
C LEU A 98 -6.03 -7.89 -7.08
N LYS A 99 -5.02 -8.68 -7.47
CA LYS A 99 -4.95 -9.28 -8.81
C LYS A 99 -6.12 -10.22 -9.07
N ASP A 100 -6.47 -11.06 -8.09
CA ASP A 100 -7.57 -12.01 -8.22
C ASP A 100 -8.92 -11.27 -8.28
N HIS A 101 -9.09 -10.17 -7.54
CA HIS A 101 -10.26 -9.29 -7.65
C HIS A 101 -10.39 -8.66 -9.05
N VAL A 102 -9.28 -8.12 -9.56
CA VAL A 102 -9.25 -7.49 -10.89
C VAL A 102 -9.53 -8.50 -12.01
N GLY A 103 -8.95 -9.71 -11.93
CA GLY A 103 -9.09 -10.73 -12.98
C GLY A 103 -10.46 -11.44 -13.02
N ARG A 104 -11.33 -11.23 -12.04
CA ARG A 104 -12.70 -11.79 -12.01
C ARG A 104 -13.73 -10.95 -12.77
N LYS A 105 -13.38 -9.72 -13.18
CA LYS A 105 -14.26 -8.77 -13.86
C LYS A 105 -13.81 -8.53 -15.30
#